data_AF-A0A353ZNK2-F1
#
_entry.id   AF-A0A353ZNK2-F1
#
_cell.length_a   1.000
_cell.length_b   1.000
_cell.length_c   1.000
_cell.angle_alpha   90.00
_cell.angle_beta   90.00
_cell.angle_gamma   90.00
#
_symmetry.space_group_name_H-M   'P 1'
#
loop_
_entity.id
_entity.type
_entity.pdbx_description
1 polymer ?
#
loop_
_entity_poly.entity_id
_entity_poly.type
_entity_poly.pdbx_seq_one_letter_code
_entity_poly.pdbx_strand_id
1 'polypeptide(L)' 'ALRDDLYSTVSDMTTAVLESTASGESAEDRLKDWERQNAEQLGRAKSMFDEVNSLEADDMASLSVALRLLRSIVRR' A
#
# COMPACT_ATOMS: atom_id res chain seq x y z
N ALA A 1 15.39 7.05 6.75
CA ALA A 1 14.47 6.18 7.51
C ALA A 1 13.08 6.18 6.89
N LEU A 2 12.17 7.14 7.16
CA LEU A 2 10.79 7.09 6.65
C LEU A 2 10.69 7.01 5.11
N ARG A 3 11.50 7.81 4.41
CA ARG A 3 11.60 7.78 2.95
C ARG A 3 12.03 6.40 2.43
N ASP A 4 13.01 5.79 3.09
CA ASP A 4 13.55 4.49 2.69
C ASP A 4 12.52 3.38 2.94
N ASP A 5 11.81 3.44 4.07
CA ASP A 5 10.70 2.54 4.38
C ASP A 5 9.56 2.68 3.35
N LEU A 6 9.27 3.91 2.89
CA LEU A 6 8.28 4.15 1.84
C LEU A 6 8.69 3.49 0.53
N TYR A 7 9.93 3.72 0.08
CA TYR A 7 10.42 3.10 -1.15
C TYR A 7 10.46 1.58 -1.06
N SER A 8 10.89 1.03 0.08
CA SER A 8 10.84 -0.42 0.32
C SER A 8 9.41 -0.94 0.23
N THR A 9 8.44 -0.24 0.84
CA THR A 9 7.03 -0.68 0.83
C THR A 9 6.44 -0.65 -0.58
N VAL A 10 6.75 0.37 -1.38
CA VAL A 10 6.30 0.44 -2.79
C VAL A 10 6.93 -0.68 -3.63
N SER A 11 8.21 -0.98 -3.40
CA SER A 11 8.88 -2.11 -4.05
C SER A 11 8.21 -3.43 -3.66
N ASP A 12 7.93 -3.63 -2.38
CA ASP A 12 7.25 -4.84 -1.88
C ASP A 12 5.85 -4.99 -2.49
N MET A 13 5.09 -3.88 -2.63
CA MET A 13 3.78 -3.88 -3.28
C MET A 13 3.87 -4.27 -4.75
N THR A 14 4.87 -3.74 -5.44
CA THR A 14 5.12 -4.08 -6.84
C THR A 14 5.45 -5.56 -6.99
N THR A 15 6.33 -6.10 -6.14
CA THR A 15 6.65 -7.53 -6.12
C THR A 15 5.41 -8.38 -5.83
N ALA A 16 4.61 -8.00 -4.83
CA ALA A 16 3.38 -8.72 -4.49
C ALA A 16 2.38 -8.78 -5.66
N VAL A 17 2.20 -7.65 -6.38
CA VAL A 17 1.40 -7.63 -7.61
C VAL A 17 1.96 -8.60 -8.63
N LEU A 18 3.28 -8.60 -8.86
CA LEU A 18 3.91 -9.46 -9.86
C LEU A 18 3.85 -10.95 -9.50
N GLU A 19 3.92 -11.31 -8.23
CA GLU A 19 3.93 -12.72 -7.78
C GLU A 19 2.54 -13.35 -7.72
N SER A 20 1.49 -12.54 -7.51
CA SER A 20 0.12 -13.02 -7.29
C SER A 20 -0.80 -12.93 -8.51
N THR A 21 -0.28 -12.50 -9.65
CA THR A 21 -1.05 -12.27 -10.89
C THR A 21 -0.38 -12.91 -12.11
N ALA A 22 -1.14 -13.14 -13.18
CA ALA A 22 -0.62 -13.85 -14.34
C ALA A 22 0.42 -13.02 -15.10
N SER A 23 1.56 -13.64 -15.44
CA SER A 23 2.68 -12.96 -16.12
C SER A 23 2.40 -12.55 -17.56
N GLY A 24 1.30 -13.00 -18.16
CA GLY A 24 0.87 -12.66 -19.52
C GLY A 24 -0.13 -11.50 -19.62
N GLU A 25 -0.60 -10.99 -18.48
CA GLU A 25 -1.54 -9.86 -18.43
C GLU A 25 -0.81 -8.51 -18.52
N SER A 26 -1.53 -7.47 -18.94
CA SER A 26 -1.03 -6.10 -18.92
C SER A 26 -0.73 -5.65 -17.47
N ALA A 27 0.16 -4.68 -17.30
CA ALA A 27 0.46 -4.17 -15.96
C ALA A 27 -0.79 -3.62 -15.26
N GLU A 28 -1.70 -2.95 -15.99
CA GLU A 28 -2.95 -2.45 -15.44
C GLU A 28 -3.90 -3.56 -15.00
N ASP A 29 -4.02 -4.64 -15.78
CA ASP A 29 -4.93 -5.74 -15.44
C ASP A 29 -4.41 -6.51 -14.22
N ARG A 30 -3.10 -6.74 -14.15
CA ARG A 30 -2.45 -7.33 -12.98
C ARG A 30 -2.69 -6.49 -11.73
N LEU A 31 -2.52 -5.17 -11.83
CA LEU A 31 -2.79 -4.28 -10.70
C LEU A 31 -4.25 -4.37 -10.25
N LYS A 32 -5.21 -4.30 -11.17
CA LYS A 32 -6.65 -4.39 -10.85
C LYS A 32 -7.03 -5.72 -10.21
N ASP A 33 -6.45 -6.81 -10.68
CA ASP A 33 -6.73 -8.14 -10.13
C ASP A 33 -6.12 -8.31 -8.75
N TRP A 34 -4.94 -7.76 -8.50
CA TRP A 34 -4.37 -7.68 -7.16
C TRP A 34 -5.18 -6.77 -6.23
N GLU A 35 -5.62 -5.60 -6.70
CA GLU A 35 -6.47 -4.68 -5.94
C GLU A 35 -7.78 -5.34 -5.52
N ARG A 36 -8.40 -6.12 -6.42
CA ARG A 36 -9.64 -6.86 -6.13
C ARG A 36 -9.44 -7.89 -5.00
N GLN A 37 -8.29 -8.58 -5.00
CA GLN A 37 -7.93 -9.55 -3.97
C GLN A 37 -7.64 -8.89 -2.61
N ASN A 38 -7.14 -7.65 -2.62
CA ASN A 38 -6.71 -6.91 -1.44
C ASN A 38 -7.65 -5.74 -1.06
N ALA A 39 -8.86 -5.73 -1.61
CA ALA A 39 -9.77 -4.58 -1.56
C ALA A 39 -10.09 -4.13 -0.13
N GLU A 40 -10.28 -5.07 0.79
CA GLU A 40 -10.59 -4.77 2.19
C GLU A 40 -9.39 -4.14 2.92
N GLN A 41 -8.18 -4.61 2.66
CA GLN A 41 -6.95 -4.06 3.26
C GLN A 41 -6.63 -2.69 2.66
N LEU A 42 -6.77 -2.54 1.34
CA LEU A 42 -6.61 -1.27 0.64
C LEU A 42 -7.63 -0.23 1.12
N GLY A 43 -8.89 -0.63 1.31
CA GLY A 43 -9.93 0.24 1.86
C GLY A 43 -9.59 0.75 3.26
N ARG A 44 -9.13 -0.13 4.16
CA ARG A 44 -8.68 0.27 5.51
C ARG A 44 -7.49 1.23 5.47
N ALA A 45 -6.48 0.94 4.65
CA ALA A 45 -5.34 1.82 4.49
C ALA A 45 -5.77 3.20 3.97
N LYS A 46 -6.65 3.24 2.97
CA LYS A 46 -7.18 4.48 2.41
C LYS A 46 -7.91 5.33 3.48
N SER A 47 -8.81 4.73 4.26
CA SER A 47 -9.52 5.46 5.31
C SER A 47 -8.58 6.08 6.35
N MET A 48 -7.51 5.38 6.72
CA MET A 48 -6.50 5.93 7.64
C MET A 48 -5.74 7.10 7.02
N PHE A 49 -5.36 7.01 5.73
CA PHE A 49 -4.73 8.14 5.04
C PHE A 49 -5.66 9.35 4.97
N ASP A 50 -6.94 9.14 4.69
CA ASP A 50 -7.93 10.20 4.66
C ASP A 50 -8.07 10.87 6.05
N GLU A 51 -8.05 10.08 7.14
CA GLU A 51 -8.04 10.58 8.52
C GLU A 51 -6.75 11.36 8.85
N VAL A 52 -5.56 10.81 8.53
CA VAL A 52 -4.27 11.50 8.74
C VAL A 52 -4.22 12.82 7.99
N ASN A 53 -4.65 12.85 6.72
CA ASN A 53 -4.67 14.06 5.91
C ASN A 53 -5.67 15.11 6.43
N SER A 54 -6.76 14.67 7.10
CA SER A 54 -7.75 15.58 7.68
C SER A 54 -7.28 16.29 8.95
N LEU A 55 -6.24 15.77 9.61
CA LEU A 55 -5.79 16.27 10.91
C LEU A 55 -4.91 17.54 10.83
N GLU A 56 -4.57 18.03 9.63
CA GLU A 56 -3.67 19.19 9.37
C GLU A 56 -2.38 19.19 10.24
N ALA A 57 -1.99 18.04 10.75
CA ALA A 57 -0.84 17.86 11.62
C ALA A 57 0.31 17.32 10.75
N ASP A 58 1.35 18.14 10.57
CA ASP A 58 2.64 17.79 9.96
C ASP A 58 3.46 16.86 10.89
N ASP A 59 2.80 15.83 11.38
CA ASP A 59 3.27 14.91 12.38
C ASP A 59 3.84 13.64 11.71
N MET A 60 5.16 13.48 11.82
CA MET A 60 5.90 12.32 11.34
C MET A 60 5.42 10.98 11.94
N ALA A 61 4.82 10.97 13.13
CA ALA A 61 4.25 9.77 13.74
C ALA A 61 3.01 9.30 12.98
N SER A 62 2.11 10.20 12.60
CA SER A 62 0.94 9.89 11.78
C SER A 62 1.32 9.28 10.41
N LEU A 63 2.35 9.82 9.75
CA LEU A 63 2.90 9.22 8.52
C LEU A 63 3.50 7.82 8.75
N SER A 64 4.15 7.60 9.90
CA SER A 64 4.73 6.30 10.25
C SER A 64 3.65 5.23 10.48
N VAL A 65 2.51 5.61 11.07
CA VAL A 65 1.34 4.73 11.24
C VAL A 65 0.75 4.34 9.89
N ALA A 66 0.54 5.31 9.00
CA ALA A 66 0.01 5.06 7.67
C ALA A 66 0.92 4.12 6.85
N LEU A 67 2.24 4.30 6.95
CA LEU A 67 3.22 3.44 6.30
C LEU A 67 3.23 2.00 6.85
N ARG A 68 3.00 1.81 8.15
CA ARG A 68 2.85 0.47 8.75
C ARG A 68 1.63 -0.27 8.19
N LEU A 69 0.55 0.44 7.91
CA LEU A 69 -0.65 -0.16 7.31
C LEU A 69 -0.38 -0.61 5.87
N LEU A 70 0.27 0.21 5.04
CA LEU A 70 0.66 -0.20 3.68
C LEU A 70 1.52 -1.48 3.70
N ARG A 71 2.47 -1.56 4.63
CA ARG A 71 3.33 -2.74 4.79
C ARG A 71 2.58 -4.00 5.20
N SER A 72 1.45 -3.87 5.87
CA SER A 72 0.61 -5.01 6.27
C SER A 72 -0.13 -5.65 5.09
N ILE A 73 -0.27 -4.91 3.98
CA ILE A 73 -0.91 -5.40 2.75
C ILE A 73 0.02 -6.39 2.02
N VAL A 74 1.34 -6.16 2.09
CA VAL A 74 2.34 -6.92 1.33
C VAL A 74 2.97 -8.09 2.06
N ARG A 75 2.94 -8.11 3.40
CA ARG A 75 3.63 -9.13 4.23
C ARG A 75 2.77 -10.36 4.55
N ARG A 76 1.91 -10.82 3.64
CA ARG A 76 1.13 -12.05 3.83
C ARG A 76 1.57 -13.16 2.90
#